data_AF-A0A6N7Q7Z8-F1
#
_entry.id   AF-A0A6N7Q7Z8-F1
#
_cell.length_a   1.000
_cell.length_b   1.000
_cell.length_c   1.000
_cell.angle_alpha   90.00
_cell.angle_beta   90.00
_cell.angle_gamma   90.00
#
_symmetry.space_group_name_H-M   'P 1'
#
loop_
_entity.id
_entity.type
_entity.pdbx_description
1 polymer ?
#
loop_
_entity_poly.entity_id
_entity_poly.type
_entity_poly.pdbx_seq_one_letter_code
_entity_poly.pdbx_strand_id
1 'polypeptide(L)'
;MIPADQLRAYHEQLARFCLQSAIQCTAAELLERMGTAAMMQGHPRETYTCLSVAVVAGILRSMEGRGEVRREGSRTNSRQARQEPLWRDRCDATIRMPSAPGHIAQPQQAAPTPAAVLAPPQGGLTQAQRMALLQAEFDDMQARMVREWESFRSRAARVIGLAGELSA
;
A
#
# COMPACT_ATOMS: atom_id res chain seq x y z
N MET A 1 -18.19 -11.84 10.80
CA MET A 1 -17.97 -10.64 11.62
C MET A 1 -16.85 -10.93 12.60
N ILE A 2 -15.73 -10.25 12.44
CA ILE A 2 -14.52 -10.47 13.24
C ILE A 2 -14.70 -9.78 14.62
N PRO A 3 -14.36 -10.43 15.74
CA PRO A 3 -14.42 -9.81 17.08
C PRO A 3 -13.56 -8.54 17.17
N ALA A 4 -14.06 -7.53 17.88
CA ALA A 4 -13.40 -6.22 18.00
C ALA A 4 -11.99 -6.30 18.61
N ASP A 5 -11.78 -7.17 19.60
CA ASP A 5 -10.47 -7.35 20.23
C ASP A 5 -9.45 -7.98 19.28
N GLN A 6 -9.90 -8.92 18.42
CA GLN A 6 -9.05 -9.52 17.39
C GLN A 6 -8.68 -8.51 16.31
N LEU A 7 -9.63 -7.65 15.91
CA LEU A 7 -9.35 -6.55 14.98
C LEU A 7 -8.34 -5.56 15.56
N ARG A 8 -8.49 -5.18 16.83
CA ARG A 8 -7.56 -4.27 17.49
C ARG A 8 -6.14 -4.84 17.53
N ALA A 9 -5.98 -6.09 17.98
CA ALA A 9 -4.69 -6.76 18.02
C ALA A 9 -4.05 -6.88 16.61
N TYR A 10 -4.87 -7.21 15.61
CA TYR A 10 -4.44 -7.24 14.21
C TYR A 10 -3.97 -5.86 13.73
N HIS A 11 -4.72 -4.79 14.01
CA HIS A 11 -4.36 -3.42 13.61
C HIS A 11 -3.07 -2.94 14.27
N GLU A 12 -2.82 -3.28 15.53
CA GLU A 12 -1.57 -2.97 16.22
C GLU A 12 -0.38 -3.67 15.54
N GLN A 13 -0.50 -4.96 15.25
CA GLN A 13 0.56 -5.72 14.56
C GLN A 13 0.80 -5.19 13.14
N LEU A 14 -0.27 -4.88 12.41
CA LEU A 14 -0.18 -4.34 11.05
C LEU A 14 0.46 -2.95 11.05
N ALA A 15 0.10 -2.09 12.01
CA ALA A 15 0.69 -0.77 12.17
C ALA A 15 2.20 -0.87 12.38
N ARG A 16 2.66 -1.79 13.23
CA ARG A 16 4.09 -2.00 13.46
C ARG A 16 4.82 -2.55 12.23
N PHE A 17 4.23 -3.53 11.54
CA PHE A 17 4.76 -4.04 10.28
C PHE A 17 4.96 -2.91 9.25
N CYS A 18 3.93 -2.07 9.08
CA CYS A 18 3.99 -0.95 8.14
C CYS A 18 4.97 0.14 8.58
N LEU A 19 5.06 0.43 9.89
CA LEU A 19 6.04 1.36 10.45
C LEU A 19 7.48 0.90 10.25
N GLN A 20 7.78 -0.39 10.36
CA GLN A 20 9.15 -0.86 10.15
C GLN A 20 9.65 -0.64 8.71
N SER A 21 8.74 -0.71 7.73
CA SER A 21 9.03 -0.37 6.33
C SER A 21 9.14 1.13 6.07
N ALA A 22 8.72 1.97 7.01
CA ALA A 22 8.70 3.42 6.90
C ALA A 22 9.74 4.02 7.85
N ILE A 23 10.74 4.74 7.32
CA ILE A 23 11.75 5.40 8.16
C ILE A 23 11.09 6.31 9.21
N GLN A 24 10.06 7.05 8.79
CA GLN A 24 9.18 7.87 9.62
C GLN A 24 7.89 8.14 8.82
N CYS A 25 6.74 8.18 9.50
CA CYS A 25 5.47 8.51 8.82
C CYS A 25 4.46 9.20 9.73
N THR A 26 3.49 9.90 9.13
CA THR A 26 2.31 10.42 9.85
C THR A 26 1.24 9.35 10.01
N ALA A 27 0.24 9.60 10.86
CA ALA A 27 -0.88 8.66 11.04
C ALA A 27 -1.71 8.46 9.75
N ALA A 28 -1.79 9.48 8.89
CA ALA A 28 -2.47 9.39 7.60
C ALA A 28 -1.69 8.52 6.62
N GLU A 29 -0.38 8.74 6.50
CA GLU A 29 0.51 7.91 5.67
C GLU A 29 0.51 6.45 6.15
N LEU A 30 0.50 6.23 7.47
CA LEU A 30 0.42 4.89 8.04
C LEU A 30 -0.93 4.21 7.73
N LEU A 31 -2.04 4.93 7.82
CA LEU A 31 -3.36 4.43 7.44
C LEU A 31 -3.36 3.92 5.99
N GLU A 32 -2.85 4.72 5.06
CA GLU A 32 -2.77 4.36 3.64
C GLU A 32 -1.91 3.10 3.43
N ARG A 33 -0.77 3.01 4.11
CA ARG A 33 0.11 1.83 4.07
C ARG A 33 -0.56 0.59 4.63
N MET A 34 -1.23 0.69 5.78
CA MET A 34 -1.98 -0.41 6.39
C MET A 34 -3.07 -0.91 5.45
N GLY A 35 -3.86 -0.01 4.87
CA GLY A 35 -4.92 -0.36 3.92
C GLY A 35 -4.37 -1.05 2.67
N THR A 36 -3.31 -0.49 2.08
CA THR A 36 -2.63 -1.06 0.90
C THR A 36 -2.06 -2.44 1.20
N ALA A 37 -1.37 -2.60 2.33
CA ALA A 37 -0.76 -3.85 2.74
C ALA A 37 -1.81 -4.96 2.98
N ALA A 38 -2.89 -4.65 3.69
CA ALA A 38 -3.98 -5.61 3.92
C ALA A 38 -4.69 -5.99 2.61
N MET A 39 -4.92 -5.04 1.72
CA MET A 39 -5.53 -5.29 0.40
C MET A 39 -4.65 -6.19 -0.48
N MET A 40 -3.35 -5.91 -0.55
CA MET A 40 -2.38 -6.71 -1.32
C MET A 40 -2.28 -8.15 -0.84
N GLN A 41 -2.50 -8.40 0.45
CA GLN A 41 -2.50 -9.74 1.04
C GLN A 41 -3.87 -10.44 0.95
N GLY A 42 -4.86 -9.82 0.32
CA GLY A 42 -6.20 -10.39 0.18
C GLY A 42 -6.97 -10.51 1.49
N HIS A 43 -6.64 -9.68 2.50
CA HIS A 43 -7.33 -9.73 3.78
C HIS A 43 -8.80 -9.29 3.67
N PRO A 44 -9.69 -9.75 4.56
CA PRO A 44 -11.10 -9.37 4.55
C PRO A 44 -11.30 -7.86 4.61
N ARG A 45 -12.28 -7.34 3.86
CA ARG A 45 -12.55 -5.89 3.78
C ARG A 45 -12.77 -5.25 5.15
N GLU A 46 -13.41 -5.99 6.06
CA GLU A 46 -13.66 -5.58 7.46
C GLU A 46 -12.38 -5.13 8.18
N THR A 47 -11.21 -5.64 7.78
CA THR A 47 -9.93 -5.32 8.41
C THR A 47 -9.42 -3.92 8.09
N TYR A 48 -9.82 -3.31 6.97
CA TYR A 48 -9.32 -1.98 6.56
C TYR A 48 -10.42 -0.95 6.33
N THR A 49 -11.69 -1.35 6.21
CA THR A 49 -12.81 -0.39 6.08
C THR A 49 -13.13 0.34 7.39
N CYS A 50 -12.82 -0.27 8.54
CA CYS A 50 -13.05 0.34 9.86
C CYS A 50 -11.92 1.27 10.31
N LEU A 51 -10.84 1.38 9.54
CA LEU A 51 -9.69 2.20 9.90
C LEU A 51 -9.92 3.66 9.50
N SER A 52 -9.59 4.57 10.41
CA SER A 52 -9.55 6.01 10.16
C SER A 52 -8.27 6.61 10.73
N VAL A 53 -7.92 7.81 10.31
CA VAL A 53 -6.71 8.51 10.81
C VAL A 53 -6.78 8.68 12.33
N ALA A 54 -7.97 8.92 12.89
CA ALA A 54 -8.18 9.05 14.33
C ALA A 54 -7.91 7.74 15.07
N VAL A 55 -8.35 6.61 14.52
CA VAL A 55 -8.11 5.27 15.07
C VAL A 55 -6.62 4.94 15.04
N VAL A 56 -5.96 5.17 13.90
CA VAL A 56 -4.51 4.93 13.75
C VAL A 56 -3.71 5.81 14.71
N ALA A 57 -4.09 7.08 14.88
CA ALA A 57 -3.47 7.96 15.86
C ALA A 57 -3.68 7.46 17.31
N GLY A 58 -4.82 6.84 17.62
CA GLY A 58 -5.07 6.19 18.90
C GLY A 58 -4.17 4.97 19.14
N ILE A 59 -4.03 4.11 18.11
CA ILE A 59 -3.13 2.95 18.13
C ILE A 59 -1.69 3.40 18.38
N LEU A 60 -1.22 4.43 17.67
CA LEU A 60 0.12 5.00 17.82
C LEU A 60 0.39 5.51 19.24
N ARG A 61 -0.56 6.23 19.85
CA ARG A 61 -0.44 6.69 21.25
C ARG A 61 -0.39 5.53 22.24
N SER A 62 -1.18 4.48 22.01
CA SER A 62 -1.14 3.26 22.84
C SER A 62 0.23 2.58 22.76
N MET A 63 0.76 2.40 21.54
CA MET A 63 2.08 1.80 21.31
C MET A 63 3.22 2.66 21.87
N GLU A 64 3.09 3.99 21.84
CA GLU A 64 4.04 4.91 22.47
C GLU A 64 4.08 4.71 23.98
N GLY A 65 2.91 4.58 24.62
CA GLY A 65 2.82 4.27 26.05
C GLY A 65 3.46 2.93 26.44
N ARG A 66 3.50 1.96 25.50
CA ARG A 66 4.19 0.67 25.67
C ARG A 66 5.67 0.70 25.24
N GLY A 67 6.16 1.83 24.75
CA GLY A 67 7.55 2.01 24.31
C GLY A 67 7.91 1.35 22.98
N GLU A 68 6.92 0.92 22.20
CA GLU A 68 7.11 0.20 20.92
C GLU A 68 7.41 1.17 19.77
N VAL A 69 6.85 2.39 19.84
CA VAL A 69 7.05 3.45 18.85
C VAL A 69 7.47 4.73 19.56
N ARG A 70 8.08 5.67 18.81
CA ARG A 70 8.37 7.02 19.29
C ARG A 70 7.92 8.07 18.32
N ARG A 71 7.58 9.24 18.87
CA ARG A 71 7.38 10.46 18.10
C ARG A 71 8.73 11.13 17.79
N GLU A 72 9.01 11.38 16.51
CA GLU A 72 10.22 12.08 16.02
C GLU A 72 9.86 13.44 15.41
N GLY A 73 9.20 14.28 16.20
CA GLY A 73 8.83 15.63 15.79
C GLY A 73 7.48 15.71 15.08
N SER A 74 7.37 16.61 14.10
CA SER A 74 6.13 16.88 13.38
C SER A 74 6.36 17.41 11.97
N ARG A 75 5.45 17.08 11.06
CA ARG A 75 5.39 17.59 9.69
C ARG A 75 4.18 18.51 9.53
N THR A 76 4.37 19.67 8.92
CA THR A 76 3.25 20.57 8.59
C THR A 76 2.51 20.03 7.37
N ASN A 77 1.21 19.77 7.53
CA ASN A 77 0.31 19.47 6.42
C ASN A 77 -0.19 20.79 5.83
N SER A 78 0.26 21.13 4.62
CA SER A 78 -0.09 22.40 3.95
C SER A 78 -1.58 22.51 3.61
N ARG A 79 -2.27 21.39 3.41
CA ARG A 79 -3.71 21.38 3.07
C ARG A 79 -4.59 21.68 4.28
N GLN A 80 -4.16 21.27 5.46
CA GLN A 80 -4.92 21.40 6.71
C GLN A 80 -4.34 22.45 7.67
N ALA A 81 -3.26 23.13 7.27
CA ALA A 81 -2.48 24.07 8.07
C ALA A 81 -2.16 23.55 9.49
N ARG A 82 -1.99 22.23 9.63
CA ARG A 82 -1.85 21.55 10.93
C ARG A 82 -0.53 20.79 10.98
N GLN A 83 0.10 20.81 12.16
CA GLN A 83 1.25 19.94 12.41
C GLN A 83 0.78 18.53 12.77
N GLU A 84 1.29 17.56 12.03
CA GLU A 84 1.07 16.14 12.26
C GLU A 84 2.30 15.50 12.91
N PRO A 85 2.12 14.69 13.96
CA PRO A 85 3.22 13.95 14.57
C PRO A 85 3.84 12.97 13.58
N LEU A 86 5.18 12.91 13.56
CA LEU A 86 5.92 11.86 12.86
C LEU A 86 6.22 10.72 13.82
N TRP A 87 6.00 9.50 13.38
CA TRP A 87 6.14 8.29 14.17
C TRP A 87 7.20 7.39 13.56
N ARG A 88 7.92 6.69 14.44
CA ARG A 88 8.93 5.71 14.07
C ARG A 88 8.86 4.50 14.99
N ASP A 89 9.08 3.33 14.42
CA ASP A 89 9.22 2.09 15.19
C ASP A 89 10.53 2.09 16.00
N ARG A 90 10.49 1.53 17.22
CA ARG A 90 11.69 1.36 18.06
C ARG A 90 12.27 -0.05 17.99
N CYS A 91 11.66 -0.96 17.24
CA CYS A 91 12.03 -2.36 17.25
C CYS A 91 13.03 -2.67 16.13
N ASP A 92 14.19 -3.20 16.52
CA ASP A 92 15.19 -3.69 15.55
C ASP A 92 14.84 -5.08 15.00
N ALA A 93 13.92 -5.80 15.64
CA ALA A 93 13.51 -7.13 15.20
C ALA A 93 12.55 -7.05 14.00
N THR A 94 12.81 -7.84 12.96
CA THR A 94 11.95 -7.92 11.78
C THR A 94 10.54 -8.42 12.16
N ILE A 95 9.55 -7.58 11.94
CA ILE A 95 8.13 -7.85 12.16
C ILE A 95 7.58 -8.51 10.90
N ARG A 96 6.90 -9.65 11.07
CA ARG A 96 6.23 -10.34 9.96
C ARG A 96 4.85 -9.73 9.71
N MET A 97 4.39 -9.81 8.46
CA MET A 97 3.02 -9.47 8.10
C MET A 97 2.04 -10.27 8.97
N PRO A 98 1.10 -9.64 9.70
CA PRO A 98 0.12 -10.36 10.49
C PRO A 98 -0.88 -11.10 9.61
N SER A 99 -1.32 -12.28 10.07
CA SER A 99 -2.39 -13.04 9.41
C SER A 99 -3.75 -12.36 9.60
N ALA A 100 -4.63 -12.48 8.60
CA ALA A 100 -5.98 -11.94 8.69
C ALA A 100 -6.79 -12.59 9.84
N PRO A 101 -7.44 -11.79 10.70
CA PRO A 101 -8.31 -12.32 11.74
C PRO A 101 -9.61 -12.87 11.13
N GLY A 102 -10.12 -13.96 11.69
CA GLY A 102 -11.32 -14.65 11.18
C GLY A 102 -11.10 -15.47 9.90
N HIS A 103 -9.89 -15.51 9.35
CA HIS A 103 -9.55 -16.48 8.32
C HIS A 103 -9.31 -17.83 9.00
N ILE A 104 -10.27 -18.76 8.92
CA ILE A 104 -9.96 -20.18 9.07
C ILE A 104 -8.88 -20.43 8.01
N ALA A 105 -7.69 -20.83 8.45
CA ALA A 105 -6.63 -21.23 7.54
C ALA A 105 -7.21 -22.31 6.63
N GLN A 106 -7.59 -21.95 5.40
CA GLN A 106 -7.56 -22.95 4.35
C GLN A 106 -6.10 -23.38 4.31
N PRO A 107 -5.82 -24.69 4.44
CA PRO A 107 -4.46 -25.17 4.49
C PRO A 107 -3.73 -24.54 3.32
N GLN A 108 -2.63 -23.84 3.61
CA GLN A 108 -1.72 -23.36 2.59
C GLN A 108 -1.52 -24.51 1.64
N GLN A 109 -2.04 -24.38 0.42
CA GLN A 109 -1.80 -25.35 -0.63
C GLN A 109 -0.29 -25.44 -0.74
N ALA A 110 0.25 -26.56 -0.25
CA ALA A 110 1.59 -26.98 -0.53
C ALA A 110 1.80 -26.84 -2.04
N ALA A 111 2.95 -26.30 -2.41
CA ALA A 111 3.33 -26.04 -3.79
C ALA A 111 2.84 -27.18 -4.71
N PRO A 112 2.05 -26.88 -5.77
CA PRO A 112 1.54 -27.93 -6.62
C PRO A 112 2.72 -28.57 -7.35
N THR A 113 2.88 -29.87 -7.12
CA THR A 113 3.61 -30.78 -8.00
C THR A 113 2.97 -30.71 -9.40
N PRO A 114 3.75 -30.76 -10.48
CA PRO A 114 3.21 -30.52 -11.81
C PRO A 114 2.52 -31.80 -12.31
N ALA A 115 1.18 -31.85 -12.22
CA ALA A 115 0.39 -32.76 -13.05
C ALA A 115 -1.08 -32.33 -13.14
N ALA A 116 -1.60 -32.42 -14.36
CA ALA A 116 -2.99 -32.25 -14.80
C ALA A 116 -3.49 -30.79 -14.95
N VAL A 117 -3.55 -30.39 -16.22
CA VAL A 117 -4.34 -29.27 -16.74
C VAL A 117 -5.80 -29.46 -16.30
N LEU A 118 -6.20 -28.78 -15.24
CA LEU A 118 -7.60 -28.61 -14.86
C LEU A 118 -8.13 -27.37 -15.56
N ALA A 119 -9.18 -27.55 -16.36
CA ALA A 119 -9.94 -26.46 -16.95
C ALA A 119 -10.35 -25.43 -15.88
N PRO A 120 -10.36 -24.13 -16.19
CA PRO A 120 -10.57 -23.09 -15.19
C PRO A 120 -11.98 -23.18 -14.60
N PRO A 121 -12.16 -22.85 -13.30
CA PRO A 121 -13.48 -22.71 -12.71
C PRO A 121 -14.27 -21.64 -13.46
N GLN A 122 -15.54 -21.96 -13.75
CA GLN A 122 -16.45 -21.11 -14.52
C GLN A 122 -16.48 -19.69 -13.92
N GLY A 123 -15.93 -18.72 -14.66
CA GLY A 123 -15.92 -17.30 -14.30
C GLY A 123 -14.55 -16.62 -14.21
N GLY A 124 -13.44 -17.37 -14.26
CA GLY A 124 -12.09 -16.79 -14.23
C GLY A 124 -11.49 -16.54 -15.61
N LEU A 125 -10.74 -15.43 -15.77
CA LEU A 125 -9.87 -15.23 -16.94
C LEU A 125 -8.83 -16.35 -17.00
N THR A 126 -8.66 -16.94 -18.19
CA THR A 126 -7.59 -17.90 -18.45
C THR A 126 -6.22 -17.22 -18.28
N GLN A 127 -5.16 -18.00 -18.05
CA GLN A 127 -3.80 -17.45 -17.94
C GLN A 127 -3.42 -16.61 -19.18
N ALA A 128 -3.76 -17.08 -20.38
CA ALA A 128 -3.53 -16.33 -21.62
C ALA A 128 -4.29 -14.99 -21.64
N GLN A 129 -5.53 -14.97 -21.17
CA GLN A 129 -6.32 -13.74 -21.09
C GLN A 129 -5.77 -12.77 -20.02
N ARG A 130 -5.27 -13.28 -18.89
CA ARG A 130 -4.59 -12.45 -17.88
C ARG A 130 -3.32 -11.83 -18.44
N MET A 131 -2.51 -12.61 -19.16
CA MET A 131 -1.30 -12.10 -19.80
C MET A 131 -1.62 -11.08 -20.89
N ALA A 132 -2.67 -11.30 -21.68
CA ALA A 132 -3.11 -10.34 -22.69
C ALA A 132 -3.59 -9.02 -22.07
N LEU A 133 -4.33 -9.09 -20.95
CA LEU A 133 -4.75 -7.91 -20.21
C LEU A 133 -3.55 -7.14 -19.64
N LEU A 134 -2.62 -7.84 -18.99
CA LEU A 134 -1.40 -7.22 -18.46
C LEU A 134 -0.56 -6.56 -19.56
N GLN A 135 -0.46 -7.18 -20.73
CA GLN A 135 0.24 -6.60 -21.88
C GLN A 135 -0.47 -5.32 -22.35
N ALA A 136 -1.79 -5.33 -22.47
CA ALA A 136 -2.55 -4.16 -22.90
C ALA A 136 -2.43 -2.98 -21.91
N GLU A 137 -2.50 -3.25 -20.61
CA GLU A 137 -2.31 -2.24 -19.55
C GLU A 137 -0.87 -1.67 -19.58
N PHE A 138 0.12 -2.52 -19.81
CA PHE A 138 1.51 -2.10 -19.94
C PHE A 138 1.74 -1.20 -21.17
N ASP A 139 1.16 -1.57 -22.31
CA ASP A 139 1.27 -0.80 -23.55
C ASP A 139 0.57 0.58 -23.41
N ASP A 140 -0.59 0.64 -22.75
CA ASP A 140 -1.26 1.92 -22.46
C ASP A 140 -0.43 2.79 -21.50
N MET A 141 0.14 2.20 -20.45
CA MET A 141 1.02 2.92 -19.53
C MET A 141 2.24 3.49 -20.25
N GLN A 142 2.89 2.73 -21.13
CA GLN A 142 4.00 3.22 -21.95
C GLN A 142 3.57 4.38 -22.85
N ALA A 143 2.44 4.23 -23.55
CA ALA A 143 1.93 5.27 -24.43
C ALA A 143 1.60 6.56 -23.66
N ARG A 144 1.08 6.44 -22.43
CA ARG A 144 0.84 7.59 -21.53
C ARG A 144 2.12 8.27 -21.11
N MET A 145 3.15 7.53 -20.69
CA MET A 145 4.45 8.10 -20.33
C MET A 145 5.10 8.85 -21.50
N VAL A 146 5.02 8.31 -22.72
CA VAL A 146 5.53 8.99 -23.92
C VAL A 146 4.81 10.31 -24.17
N ARG A 147 3.46 10.31 -24.11
CA ARG A 147 2.67 11.55 -24.26
C ARG A 147 3.00 12.58 -23.19
N GLU A 148 3.14 12.16 -21.94
CA GLU A 148 3.49 13.04 -20.83
C GLU A 148 4.88 13.63 -21.02
N TRP A 149 5.86 12.82 -21.42
CA TRP A 149 7.22 13.23 -21.72
C TRP A 149 7.29 14.23 -22.88
N GLU A 150 6.59 13.96 -23.99
CA GLU A 150 6.51 14.88 -25.12
C GLU A 150 5.86 16.20 -24.72
N SER A 151 4.76 16.15 -23.95
CA SER A 151 4.08 17.34 -23.46
C SER A 151 5.00 18.16 -22.54
N PHE A 152 5.78 17.50 -21.69
CA PHE A 152 6.76 18.13 -20.83
C PHE A 152 7.88 18.77 -21.66
N ARG A 153 8.43 18.05 -22.64
CA ARG A 153 9.44 18.56 -23.56
C ARG A 153 8.96 19.79 -24.33
N SER A 154 7.73 19.78 -24.84
CA SER A 154 7.14 20.93 -25.55
C SER A 154 6.89 22.14 -24.63
N ARG A 155 6.54 21.91 -23.36
CA ARG A 155 6.43 22.98 -22.35
C ARG A 155 7.81 23.53 -21.99
N ALA A 156 8.78 22.67 -21.74
CA ALA A 156 10.15 23.04 -21.44
C ALA A 156 10.78 23.84 -22.58
N ALA A 157 10.60 23.42 -23.84
CA ALA A 157 11.05 24.15 -25.02
C ALA A 157 10.43 25.56 -25.11
N ARG A 158 9.13 25.70 -24.78
CA ARG A 158 8.45 27.01 -24.71
C ARG A 158 8.97 27.91 -23.59
N VAL A 159 9.30 27.36 -22.43
CA VAL A 159 9.79 28.12 -21.26
C VAL A 159 11.26 28.50 -21.41
N ILE A 160 12.08 27.61 -21.97
CA ILE A 160 13.53 27.82 -22.18
C ILE A 160 13.80 28.64 -23.46
N GLY A 161 12.78 28.87 -24.29
CA GLY A 161 12.91 29.71 -25.49
C GLY A 161 13.64 29.03 -26.65
N LEU A 162 13.54 27.70 -26.78
CA LEU A 162 13.93 27.01 -28.02
C LEU A 162 12.82 27.16 -29.06
N ALA A 163 12.63 28.41 -29.50
CA ALA A 163 11.94 28.70 -30.73
C ALA A 163 12.86 28.26 -31.89
N GLY A 164 12.55 27.10 -32.47
CA GLY A 164 12.86 26.77 -33.85
C GLY A 164 14.33 26.56 -34.19
N GLU A 165 14.84 25.35 -33.97
CA GLU A 165 15.64 24.65 -34.98
C GLU A 165 15.26 23.16 -34.88
N LEU A 166 15.42 22.41 -35.98
CA LEU A 166 14.91 21.05 -36.24
C LEU A 166 13.55 20.97 -36.95
N SER A 167 13.42 21.79 -38.00
CA SER A 167 12.91 21.32 -39.29
C SER A 167 14.13 20.92 -40.13
N ALA A 168 14.38 19.61 -40.27
CA ALA A 168 15.10 18.99 -41.38
C ALA A 168 14.65 17.53 -41.49
#